data_AF-A0A9P5M918-F1
#
_entry.id   AF-A0A9P5M918-F1
#
_cell.length_a   1.000
_cell.length_b   1.000
_cell.length_c   1.000
_cell.angle_alpha   90.00
_cell.angle_beta   90.00
_cell.angle_gamma   90.00
#
_symmetry.space_group_name_H-M   'P 1'
#
loop_
_entity.id
_entity.type
_entity.pdbx_description
1 polymer ?
#
loop_
_entity_poly.entity_id
_entity_poly.type
_entity_poly.pdbx_seq_one_letter_code
_entity_poly.pdbx_strand_id
1 'polypeptide(L)'
;MHSTPNPTSKPTHLILLTCHAIYVSGPPELESSWLLAPFQKEGHEWMTFIKHILRAAGLWKEDESSLLVISGGCTRGEVERSEAMGYFEVGVERGVWGRGDLVTEVRRGRGEGRIFLEEEALDSYENLVRGLLAFWRGTGEWPRRISIVSHGFKRERFEELHCGVLGLGMGMGICLKGERGVEDDGDEDADGMGGKGKGKGVEVIFEGINPEFMDEESREFDREKCEDTVKGERERGYGEWKRDLWGTGSVLRMKRGGRDKWGIKGEERKLFESEEERVKSGLSTRWLEEGEGVRREEVIKDGEGVRREEVIKEGGVLPWNC
;
A
#
# COMPACT_ATOMS: atom_id res chain seq x y z
N MET A 1 -24.69 -23.17 -31.33
CA MET A 1 -24.04 -23.56 -30.06
C MET A 1 -23.59 -22.27 -29.40
N HIS A 2 -24.34 -21.77 -28.42
CA HIS A 2 -23.97 -20.57 -27.69
C HIS A 2 -22.88 -20.95 -26.69
N SER A 3 -21.67 -20.46 -26.91
CA SER A 3 -20.58 -20.56 -25.94
C SER A 3 -21.03 -19.86 -24.66
N THR A 4 -21.14 -20.63 -23.58
CA THR A 4 -21.33 -20.09 -22.23
C THR A 4 -20.16 -19.17 -21.89
N PRO A 5 -20.38 -18.00 -21.26
CA PRO A 5 -19.28 -17.18 -20.77
C PRO A 5 -18.46 -18.02 -19.80
N ASN A 6 -17.13 -18.06 -19.99
CA ASN A 6 -16.23 -18.59 -18.97
C ASN A 6 -16.49 -17.83 -17.66
N PRO A 7 -16.52 -18.51 -16.49
CA PRO A 7 -16.54 -17.78 -15.23
C PRO A 7 -15.35 -16.81 -15.24
N THR A 8 -15.63 -15.52 -15.09
CA THR A 8 -14.62 -14.46 -15.05
C THR A 8 -13.53 -14.88 -14.08
N SER A 9 -12.31 -15.09 -14.57
CA SER A 9 -11.18 -15.46 -13.72
C SER A 9 -11.02 -14.39 -12.65
N LYS A 10 -10.81 -14.81 -11.40
CA LYS A 10 -10.61 -13.88 -10.29
C LYS A 10 -9.47 -12.90 -10.61
N PRO A 11 -9.55 -11.64 -10.18
CA PRO A 11 -8.44 -10.71 -10.29
C PRO A 11 -7.17 -11.28 -9.66
N THR A 12 -6.02 -11.04 -10.29
CA THR A 12 -4.70 -11.47 -9.79
C THR A 12 -3.70 -10.32 -9.64
N HIS A 13 -4.07 -9.12 -10.10
CA HIS A 13 -3.25 -7.93 -10.05
C HIS A 13 -3.91 -6.86 -9.16
N LEU A 14 -3.24 -6.47 -8.09
CA LEU A 14 -3.65 -5.35 -7.24
C LEU A 14 -3.10 -4.04 -7.83
N ILE A 15 -3.97 -3.11 -8.19
CA ILE A 15 -3.60 -1.70 -8.33
C ILE A 15 -3.87 -1.02 -7.00
N LEU A 16 -2.83 -0.58 -6.30
CA LEU A 16 -2.96 0.10 -5.01
C LEU A 16 -2.75 1.61 -5.20
N LEU A 17 -3.82 2.39 -5.10
CA LEU A 17 -3.78 3.84 -5.07
C LEU A 17 -3.71 4.32 -3.61
N THR A 18 -2.56 4.83 -3.19
CA THR A 18 -2.39 5.34 -1.82
C THR A 18 -2.82 6.79 -1.71
N CYS A 19 -3.63 7.14 -0.73
CA CYS A 19 -4.08 8.51 -0.53
C CYS A 19 -3.16 9.32 0.39
N HIS A 20 -3.23 10.65 0.24
CA HIS A 20 -2.37 11.61 0.94
C HIS A 20 -3.09 12.86 1.47
N ALA A 21 -4.37 13.05 1.13
CA ALA A 21 -5.18 14.21 1.49
C ALA A 21 -6.66 13.90 1.28
N ILE A 22 -7.55 14.71 1.86
CA ILE A 22 -9.00 14.51 1.74
C ILE A 22 -9.56 15.47 0.70
N TYR A 23 -10.12 14.94 -0.39
CA TYR A 23 -11.02 15.69 -1.26
C TYR A 23 -12.38 15.83 -0.58
N VAL A 24 -12.87 17.08 -0.48
CA VAL A 24 -14.14 17.42 0.19
C VAL A 24 -15.27 17.53 -0.81
N SER A 25 -15.19 18.52 -1.72
CA SER A 25 -16.20 18.79 -2.75
C SER A 25 -15.75 19.92 -3.69
N GLY A 26 -16.39 20.03 -4.86
CA GLY A 26 -16.16 21.11 -5.82
C GLY A 26 -15.08 20.76 -6.85
N PRO A 27 -14.75 21.68 -7.79
CA PRO A 27 -13.81 21.37 -8.87
C PRO A 27 -12.45 20.85 -8.35
N PRO A 28 -12.04 19.60 -8.67
CA PRO A 28 -10.83 19.00 -8.08
C PRO A 28 -9.54 19.78 -8.35
N GLU A 29 -9.50 20.64 -9.37
CA GLU A 29 -8.37 21.51 -9.70
C GLU A 29 -8.19 22.68 -8.73
N LEU A 30 -9.17 22.98 -7.88
CA LEU A 30 -9.10 24.08 -6.93
C LEU A 30 -8.53 23.59 -5.59
N GLU A 31 -7.55 24.33 -5.05
CA GLU A 31 -6.99 24.07 -3.71
C GLU A 31 -8.10 23.96 -2.64
N SER A 32 -9.12 24.82 -2.72
CA SER A 32 -10.24 24.88 -1.77
C SER A 32 -11.11 23.62 -1.72
N SER A 33 -11.01 22.74 -2.72
CA SER A 33 -11.72 21.47 -2.76
C SER A 33 -11.06 20.37 -1.92
N TRP A 34 -9.88 20.64 -1.37
CA TRP A 34 -9.06 19.68 -0.63
C TRP A 34 -8.71 20.18 0.77
N LEU A 35 -8.70 19.27 1.74
CA LEU A 35 -8.05 19.49 3.03
C LEU A 35 -6.59 19.08 2.94
N LEU A 36 -5.73 20.09 2.94
CA LEU A 36 -4.30 19.97 2.68
C LEU A 36 -3.49 20.45 3.88
N ALA A 37 -2.37 19.78 4.17
CA ALA A 37 -1.33 20.34 5.05
C ALA A 37 -0.65 21.55 4.37
N PRO A 38 -0.01 22.46 5.13
CA PRO A 38 0.64 23.64 4.56
C PRO A 38 1.62 23.34 3.42
N PHE A 39 2.50 22.35 3.61
CA PHE A 39 3.46 21.94 2.57
C PHE A 39 2.79 21.39 1.31
N GLN A 40 1.61 20.77 1.43
CA GLN A 40 0.86 20.24 0.28
C GLN A 40 0.21 21.37 -0.53
N LYS A 41 -0.21 22.44 0.14
CA LYS A 41 -0.71 23.66 -0.50
C LYS A 41 0.42 24.36 -1.24
N GLU A 42 1.52 24.61 -0.54
CA GLU A 42 2.71 25.21 -1.14
C GLU A 42 3.19 24.40 -2.34
N GLY A 43 3.18 23.07 -2.25
CA GLY A 43 3.58 22.11 -3.28
C GLY A 43 2.62 21.92 -4.45
N HIS A 44 1.46 22.58 -4.46
CA HIS A 44 0.39 22.33 -5.43
C HIS A 44 0.01 20.82 -5.53
N GLU A 45 0.09 20.09 -4.42
CA GLU A 45 0.06 18.62 -4.44
C GLU A 45 -1.32 18.04 -4.84
N TRP A 46 -2.41 18.80 -4.73
CA TRP A 46 -3.73 18.32 -5.17
C TRP A 46 -3.76 17.97 -6.67
N MET A 47 -2.99 18.70 -7.49
CA MET A 47 -2.80 18.35 -8.90
C MET A 47 -2.04 17.03 -9.06
N THR A 48 -1.11 16.73 -8.15
CA THR A 48 -0.39 15.45 -8.11
C THR A 48 -1.32 14.30 -7.72
N PHE A 49 -2.24 14.51 -6.77
CA PHE A 49 -3.24 13.51 -6.38
C PHE A 49 -4.19 13.17 -7.52
N ILE A 50 -4.59 14.18 -8.31
CA ILE A 50 -5.34 13.94 -9.56
C ILE A 50 -4.51 13.07 -10.52
N LYS A 51 -3.22 13.34 -10.71
CA LYS A 51 -2.35 12.49 -11.55
C LYS A 51 -2.25 11.05 -11.02
N HIS A 52 -2.18 10.86 -9.70
CA HIS A 52 -2.21 9.52 -9.09
C HIS A 52 -3.49 8.79 -9.45
N ILE A 53 -4.65 9.45 -9.32
CA ILE A 53 -5.96 8.91 -9.69
C ILE A 53 -6.00 8.52 -11.16
N LEU A 54 -5.53 9.40 -12.06
CA LEU A 54 -5.50 9.14 -13.50
C LEU A 54 -4.57 7.96 -13.84
N ARG A 55 -3.39 7.86 -13.21
CA ARG A 55 -2.46 6.75 -13.43
C ARG A 55 -3.05 5.43 -12.97
N ALA A 56 -3.64 5.39 -11.78
CA ALA A 56 -4.32 4.19 -11.25
C ALA A 56 -5.48 3.76 -12.16
N ALA A 57 -6.26 4.72 -12.67
CA ALA A 57 -7.34 4.43 -13.62
C ALA A 57 -6.83 3.83 -14.93
N GLY A 58 -5.72 4.35 -15.48
CA GLY A 58 -5.09 3.81 -16.68
C GLY A 58 -4.68 2.35 -16.50
N LEU A 59 -3.92 2.06 -15.44
CA LEU A 59 -3.49 0.69 -15.12
C LEU A 59 -4.66 -0.27 -14.93
N TRP A 60 -5.70 0.18 -14.22
CA TRP A 60 -6.89 -0.62 -13.94
C TRP A 60 -7.73 -0.94 -15.20
N LYS A 61 -7.80 0.00 -16.15
CA LYS A 61 -8.51 -0.18 -17.42
C LYS A 61 -7.76 -1.05 -18.41
N GLU A 62 -6.43 -0.95 -18.42
CA GLU A 62 -5.57 -1.71 -19.34
C GLU A 62 -5.50 -3.21 -18.98
N ASP A 63 -5.78 -3.56 -17.71
CA ASP A 63 -5.71 -4.94 -17.22
C ASP A 63 -7.07 -5.41 -16.67
N GLU A 64 -7.75 -6.28 -17.42
CA GLU A 64 -9.01 -6.92 -17.01
C GLU A 64 -8.83 -7.85 -15.79
N SER A 65 -7.60 -8.34 -15.54
CA SER A 65 -7.28 -9.16 -14.37
C SER A 65 -6.95 -8.35 -13.12
N SER A 66 -7.05 -7.01 -13.21
CA SER A 66 -6.76 -6.12 -12.10
C SER A 66 -7.98 -5.77 -11.25
N LEU A 67 -7.70 -5.47 -9.98
CA LEU A 67 -8.63 -4.88 -9.01
C LEU A 67 -7.94 -3.66 -8.41
N LEU A 68 -8.63 -2.53 -8.43
CA LEU A 68 -8.15 -1.28 -7.87
C LEU A 68 -8.59 -1.17 -6.41
N VAL A 69 -7.64 -0.96 -5.51
CA VAL A 69 -7.91 -0.57 -4.13
C VAL A 69 -7.43 0.87 -3.94
N ILE A 70 -8.35 1.75 -3.56
CA ILE A 70 -8.05 3.11 -3.14
C ILE A 70 -7.98 3.09 -1.62
N SER A 71 -6.81 3.39 -1.05
CA SER A 71 -6.55 3.21 0.39
C SER A 71 -6.14 4.51 1.08
N GLY A 72 -6.85 4.83 2.15
CA GLY A 72 -6.64 6.00 3.00
C GLY A 72 -7.88 6.34 3.82
N GLY A 73 -7.73 6.48 5.13
CA GLY A 73 -8.83 6.67 6.08
C GLY A 73 -9.15 8.12 6.42
N CYS A 74 -9.96 8.31 7.46
CA CYS A 74 -10.36 9.64 7.94
C CYS A 74 -9.27 10.28 8.81
N THR A 75 -8.32 10.97 8.19
CA THR A 75 -7.10 11.47 8.86
C THR A 75 -7.22 12.88 9.45
N ARG A 76 -8.37 13.55 9.26
CA ARG A 76 -8.62 14.95 9.65
C ARG A 76 -9.88 15.06 10.49
N GLY A 77 -9.85 15.89 11.52
CA GLY A 77 -10.98 16.08 12.45
C GLY A 77 -12.00 17.10 11.94
N GLU A 78 -11.64 17.82 10.89
CA GLU A 78 -12.45 18.83 10.23
C GLU A 78 -13.60 18.21 9.42
N VAL A 79 -13.48 16.94 9.01
CA VAL A 79 -14.49 16.23 8.23
C VAL A 79 -14.47 14.74 8.53
N GLU A 80 -15.65 14.14 8.69
CA GLU A 80 -15.81 12.69 8.81
C GLU A 80 -15.85 12.06 7.42
N ARG A 81 -14.70 12.08 6.74
CA ARG A 81 -14.56 11.59 5.37
C ARG A 81 -13.20 10.96 5.17
N SER A 82 -13.20 9.77 4.56
CA SER A 82 -11.96 9.08 4.24
C SER A 82 -11.27 9.71 3.04
N GLU A 83 -9.95 9.65 3.02
CA GLU A 83 -9.18 10.03 1.83
C GLU A 83 -9.57 9.18 0.62
N ALA A 84 -9.81 7.87 0.82
CA ALA A 84 -10.19 6.93 -0.23
C ALA A 84 -11.51 7.29 -0.91
N MET A 85 -12.55 7.63 -0.15
CA MET A 85 -13.84 8.11 -0.70
C MET A 85 -13.66 9.41 -1.48
N GLY A 86 -12.83 10.33 -0.96
CA GLY A 86 -12.48 11.56 -1.67
C GLY A 86 -11.85 11.29 -3.03
N TYR A 87 -10.83 10.42 -3.09
CA TYR A 87 -10.14 10.07 -4.34
C TYR A 87 -11.07 9.35 -5.33
N PHE A 88 -11.95 8.47 -4.83
CA PHE A 88 -12.95 7.81 -5.66
C PHE A 88 -13.88 8.81 -6.35
N GLU A 89 -14.40 9.78 -5.60
CA GLU A 89 -15.30 10.81 -6.16
C GLU A 89 -14.61 11.69 -7.19
N VAL A 90 -13.34 12.07 -6.97
CA VAL A 90 -12.57 12.79 -7.99
C VAL A 90 -12.49 11.97 -9.28
N GLY A 91 -12.27 10.65 -9.20
CA GLY A 91 -12.25 9.81 -10.39
C GLY A 91 -13.62 9.69 -11.09
N VAL A 92 -14.73 9.75 -10.32
CA VAL A 92 -16.09 9.84 -10.88
C VAL A 92 -16.30 11.17 -11.59
N GLU A 93 -15.93 12.29 -10.98
CA GLU A 93 -16.05 13.62 -11.57
C GLU A 93 -15.21 13.78 -12.84
N ARG A 94 -14.05 13.12 -12.88
CA ARG A 94 -13.16 13.06 -14.05
C ARG A 94 -13.64 12.10 -15.14
N GLY A 95 -14.68 11.30 -14.89
CA GLY A 95 -15.17 10.28 -15.82
C GLY A 95 -14.16 9.16 -16.09
N VAL A 96 -13.20 8.94 -15.19
CA VAL A 96 -12.24 7.83 -15.33
C VAL A 96 -12.78 6.51 -14.77
N TRP A 97 -13.79 6.56 -13.91
CA TRP A 97 -14.63 5.42 -13.53
C TRP A 97 -16.02 5.94 -13.12
N GLY A 98 -16.98 5.04 -12.99
CA GLY A 98 -18.33 5.33 -12.54
C GLY A 98 -18.63 4.78 -11.14
N ARG A 99 -19.76 5.20 -10.56
CA ARG A 99 -20.24 4.67 -9.27
C ARG A 99 -20.53 3.16 -9.31
N GLY A 100 -20.83 2.62 -10.50
CA GLY A 100 -21.03 1.18 -10.70
C GLY A 100 -19.75 0.35 -10.66
N ASP A 101 -18.58 0.98 -10.79
CA ASP A 101 -17.29 0.29 -10.69
C ASP A 101 -16.89 0.01 -9.23
N LEU A 102 -17.56 0.65 -8.28
CA LEU A 102 -17.38 0.42 -6.84
C LEU A 102 -18.02 -0.90 -6.42
N VAL A 103 -17.28 -1.70 -5.66
CA VAL A 103 -17.79 -2.94 -5.08
C VAL A 103 -18.67 -2.63 -3.87
N THR A 104 -19.98 -2.87 -3.99
CA THR A 104 -20.97 -2.61 -2.93
C THR A 104 -21.43 -3.87 -2.18
N GLU A 105 -21.26 -5.07 -2.76
CA GLU A 105 -21.60 -6.35 -2.13
C GLU A 105 -20.54 -7.43 -2.42
N VAL A 106 -19.62 -7.67 -1.48
CA VAL A 106 -18.57 -8.70 -1.59
C VAL A 106 -19.15 -10.13 -1.52
N ARG A 107 -20.33 -10.31 -0.91
CA ARG A 107 -20.79 -11.64 -0.43
C ARG A 107 -21.71 -12.43 -1.36
N ARG A 108 -22.03 -11.98 -2.58
CA ARG A 108 -22.99 -12.69 -3.46
C ARG A 108 -22.63 -12.82 -4.94
N GLY A 109 -21.36 -12.69 -5.29
CA GLY A 109 -20.85 -13.10 -6.61
C GLY A 109 -21.53 -12.40 -7.81
N ARG A 110 -22.02 -11.17 -7.60
CA ARG A 110 -22.77 -10.39 -8.61
C ARG A 110 -22.40 -8.91 -8.68
N GLY A 111 -21.41 -8.45 -7.91
CA GLY A 111 -20.85 -7.11 -8.13
C GLY A 111 -19.98 -7.13 -9.38
N GLU A 112 -20.32 -6.33 -10.40
CA GLU A 112 -19.47 -6.12 -11.58
C GLU A 112 -18.31 -5.16 -11.30
N GLY A 113 -18.35 -4.43 -10.18
CA GLY A 113 -17.32 -3.49 -9.78
C GLY A 113 -15.96 -4.15 -9.54
N ARG A 114 -14.90 -3.38 -9.83
CA ARG A 114 -13.49 -3.78 -9.62
C ARG A 114 -12.70 -2.76 -8.81
N ILE A 115 -13.40 -1.84 -8.14
CA ILE A 115 -12.82 -0.81 -7.27
C ILE A 115 -13.28 -1.04 -5.84
N PHE A 116 -12.33 -1.14 -4.91
CA PHE A 116 -12.56 -1.18 -3.47
C PHE A 116 -12.06 0.10 -2.80
N LEU A 117 -12.78 0.53 -1.78
CA LEU A 117 -12.30 1.57 -0.86
C LEU A 117 -11.79 0.89 0.41
N GLU A 118 -10.58 1.24 0.79
CA GLU A 118 -10.00 0.90 2.07
C GLU A 118 -9.91 2.21 2.88
N GLU A 119 -10.80 2.37 3.85
CA GLU A 119 -11.08 3.65 4.50
C GLU A 119 -10.48 3.74 5.91
N GLU A 120 -9.54 2.88 6.27
CA GLU A 120 -9.01 2.79 7.64
C GLU A 120 -7.49 3.03 7.72
N ALA A 121 -6.76 3.03 6.61
CA ALA A 121 -5.32 3.28 6.64
C ALA A 121 -5.00 4.71 7.08
N LEU A 122 -4.15 4.84 8.11
CA LEU A 122 -3.72 6.14 8.64
C LEU A 122 -2.30 6.52 8.20
N ASP A 123 -1.55 5.61 7.59
CA ASP A 123 -0.21 5.86 7.05
C ASP A 123 0.11 5.00 5.83
N SER A 124 1.32 5.19 5.28
CA SER A 124 1.75 4.48 4.06
C SER A 124 1.90 2.96 4.22
N TYR A 125 2.18 2.47 5.42
CA TYR A 125 2.30 1.03 5.67
C TYR A 125 0.91 0.42 5.81
N GLU A 126 0.02 1.07 6.55
CA GLU A 126 -1.38 0.64 6.61
C GLU A 126 -2.04 0.69 5.23
N ASN A 127 -1.70 1.67 4.38
CA ASN A 127 -2.18 1.69 2.99
C ASN A 127 -1.83 0.38 2.26
N LEU A 128 -0.61 -0.12 2.44
CA LEU A 128 -0.16 -1.37 1.83
C LEU A 128 -0.85 -2.59 2.45
N VAL A 129 -0.77 -2.75 3.77
CA VAL A 129 -1.30 -3.93 4.48
C VAL A 129 -2.82 -4.03 4.31
N ARG A 130 -3.54 -2.93 4.51
CA ARG A 130 -5.00 -2.92 4.40
C ARG A 130 -5.44 -3.00 2.95
N GLY A 131 -4.68 -2.43 2.02
CA GLY A 131 -4.90 -2.60 0.58
C GLY A 131 -4.80 -4.07 0.14
N LEU A 132 -3.78 -4.80 0.62
CA LEU A 132 -3.62 -6.24 0.41
C LEU A 132 -4.79 -7.02 1.02
N LEU A 133 -5.19 -6.70 2.25
CA LEU A 133 -6.33 -7.34 2.91
C LEU A 133 -7.64 -7.10 2.16
N ALA A 134 -7.88 -5.89 1.66
CA ALA A 134 -9.06 -5.57 0.86
C ALA A 134 -9.09 -6.41 -0.43
N PHE A 135 -7.94 -6.56 -1.11
CA PHE A 135 -7.82 -7.45 -2.28
C PHE A 135 -8.13 -8.90 -1.93
N TRP A 136 -7.52 -9.43 -0.86
CA TRP A 136 -7.74 -10.80 -0.41
C TRP A 136 -9.19 -11.06 0.00
N ARG A 137 -9.84 -10.12 0.69
CA ARG A 137 -11.27 -10.19 1.02
C ARG A 137 -12.15 -10.20 -0.23
N GLY A 138 -11.77 -9.42 -1.25
CA GLY A 138 -12.51 -9.31 -2.50
C GLY A 138 -12.38 -10.53 -3.42
N THR A 139 -11.26 -11.24 -3.38
CA THR A 139 -10.93 -12.31 -4.35
C THR A 139 -10.80 -13.70 -3.72
N GLY A 140 -10.56 -13.77 -2.42
CA GLY A 140 -10.18 -14.97 -1.68
C GLY A 140 -8.75 -15.44 -1.92
N GLU A 141 -7.94 -14.68 -2.67
CA GLU A 141 -6.55 -15.00 -3.02
C GLU A 141 -5.65 -13.77 -2.86
N TRP A 142 -4.36 -13.97 -2.61
CA TRP A 142 -3.39 -12.88 -2.58
C TRP A 142 -2.98 -12.48 -4.01
N PRO A 143 -2.62 -11.20 -4.26
CA PRO A 143 -2.25 -10.77 -5.60
C PRO A 143 -0.92 -11.42 -6.04
N ARG A 144 -0.81 -11.72 -7.33
CA ARG A 144 0.44 -12.18 -7.98
C ARG A 144 1.31 -11.00 -8.43
N ARG A 145 0.67 -9.85 -8.68
CA ARG A 145 1.29 -8.58 -9.05
C ARG A 145 0.66 -7.45 -8.25
N ILE A 146 1.47 -6.47 -7.85
CA ILE A 146 1.05 -5.25 -7.18
C ILE A 146 1.63 -4.06 -7.94
N SER A 147 0.78 -3.14 -8.40
CA SER A 147 1.19 -1.81 -8.88
C SER A 147 0.81 -0.75 -7.86
N ILE A 148 1.79 -0.14 -7.20
CA ILE A 148 1.59 0.86 -6.16
C ILE A 148 1.70 2.26 -6.78
N VAL A 149 0.63 3.05 -6.74
CA VAL A 149 0.62 4.44 -7.19
C VAL A 149 0.71 5.38 -5.98
N SER A 150 1.77 6.17 -5.92
CA SER A 150 2.07 7.06 -4.79
C SER A 150 3.05 8.17 -5.21
N HIS A 151 3.48 8.99 -4.25
CA HIS A 151 4.59 9.92 -4.49
C HIS A 151 5.90 9.20 -4.81
N GLY A 152 6.58 9.66 -5.85
CA GLY A 152 7.88 9.11 -6.28
C GLY A 152 8.95 9.19 -5.20
N PHE A 153 9.00 10.28 -4.43
CA PHE A 153 9.95 10.43 -3.33
C PHE A 153 9.75 9.40 -2.19
N LYS A 154 8.60 8.70 -2.13
CA LYS A 154 8.34 7.60 -1.16
C LYS A 154 8.79 6.22 -1.65
N ARG A 155 9.31 6.10 -2.89
CA ARG A 155 9.65 4.82 -3.53
C ARG A 155 10.47 3.91 -2.63
N GLU A 156 11.62 4.37 -2.17
CA GLU A 156 12.52 3.54 -1.34
C GLU A 156 11.86 3.10 -0.03
N ARG A 157 11.01 3.94 0.57
CA ARG A 157 10.27 3.56 1.77
C ARG A 157 9.29 2.41 1.49
N PHE A 158 8.61 2.44 0.34
CA PHE A 158 7.71 1.36 -0.03
C PHE A 158 8.47 0.10 -0.45
N GLU A 159 9.44 0.21 -1.36
CA GLU A 159 10.14 -0.93 -1.93
C GLU A 159 11.06 -1.61 -0.90
N GLU A 160 11.92 -0.85 -0.21
CA GLU A 160 12.94 -1.43 0.68
C GLU A 160 12.39 -1.78 2.06
N LEU A 161 11.48 -0.95 2.59
CA LEU A 161 10.98 -1.11 3.96
C LEU A 161 9.62 -1.82 3.95
N HIS A 162 8.55 -1.20 3.44
CA HIS A 162 7.19 -1.75 3.58
C HIS A 162 7.01 -3.08 2.84
N CYS A 163 7.42 -3.15 1.57
CA CYS A 163 7.39 -4.38 0.80
C CYS A 163 8.44 -5.37 1.32
N GLY A 164 9.62 -4.89 1.67
CA GLY A 164 10.71 -5.70 2.20
C GLY A 164 10.34 -6.48 3.47
N VAL A 165 9.71 -5.83 4.45
CA VAL A 165 9.29 -6.48 5.71
C VAL A 165 8.14 -7.46 5.50
N LEU A 166 7.36 -7.24 4.44
CA LEU A 166 6.32 -8.13 3.96
C LEU A 166 6.85 -9.19 2.97
N GLY A 167 8.14 -9.21 2.66
CA GLY A 167 8.72 -10.15 1.68
C GLY A 167 8.13 -10.06 0.27
N LEU A 168 7.50 -8.93 -0.09
CA LEU A 168 6.94 -8.67 -1.41
C LEU A 168 8.06 -8.24 -2.38
N GLY A 169 8.00 -8.67 -3.64
CA GLY A 169 9.00 -8.29 -4.66
C GLY A 169 10.30 -9.10 -4.65
N MET A 170 10.46 -10.07 -3.74
CA MET A 170 11.70 -10.86 -3.61
C MET A 170 11.88 -11.96 -4.69
N GLY A 171 10.91 -12.16 -5.57
CA GLY A 171 10.90 -13.21 -6.60
C GLY A 171 11.68 -12.91 -7.89
N MET A 172 12.19 -11.69 -8.07
CA MET A 172 13.00 -11.30 -9.22
C MET A 172 14.22 -10.49 -8.76
N GLY A 173 15.28 -11.17 -8.32
CA GLY A 173 16.66 -10.67 -8.40
C GLY A 173 16.95 -9.27 -7.81
N ILE A 174 16.26 -8.83 -6.76
CA ILE A 174 16.72 -7.68 -5.97
C ILE A 174 17.89 -8.15 -5.11
N CYS A 175 19.06 -8.20 -5.74
CA CYS A 175 20.33 -8.29 -5.04
C CYS A 175 20.52 -6.94 -4.35
N LEU A 176 20.24 -6.87 -3.05
CA LEU A 176 20.65 -5.74 -2.23
C LEU A 176 22.16 -5.58 -2.40
N LYS A 177 22.60 -4.44 -2.97
CA LYS A 177 24.03 -4.14 -3.11
C LYS A 177 24.64 -3.96 -1.72
N GLY A 178 25.34 -4.98 -1.27
CA GLY A 178 26.19 -5.02 -0.08
C GLY A 178 26.35 -6.49 0.33
N GLU A 179 27.49 -7.15 0.21
CA GLU A 179 28.88 -6.73 0.30
C GLU A 179 29.72 -7.59 -0.65
N ARG A 180 30.80 -7.01 -1.20
CA ARG A 180 31.84 -7.77 -1.91
C ARG A 180 32.59 -8.63 -0.89
N GLY A 181 32.44 -9.95 -0.98
CA GLY A 181 33.22 -10.92 -0.25
C GLY A 181 33.55 -12.09 -1.18
N VAL A 182 34.75 -12.03 -1.75
CA VAL A 182 35.69 -13.11 -2.10
C VAL A 182 35.13 -14.39 -2.75
N GLU A 183 35.64 -14.62 -3.96
CA GLU A 183 35.58 -15.87 -4.75
C GLU A 183 35.98 -17.09 -3.92
N ASP A 184 35.23 -18.19 -4.04
CA ASP A 184 35.74 -19.53 -3.74
C ASP A 184 35.36 -20.47 -4.90
N ASP A 185 36.39 -21.13 -5.43
CA ASP A 185 36.39 -22.00 -6.60
C ASP A 185 36.06 -23.46 -6.24
N GLY A 186 35.34 -24.17 -7.12
CA GLY A 186 35.18 -25.65 -7.13
C GLY A 186 34.18 -26.21 -6.11
N ASP A 187 33.40 -27.28 -6.36
CA ASP A 187 33.58 -28.44 -7.24
C ASP A 187 32.22 -29.13 -7.55
N GLU A 188 32.23 -30.06 -8.51
CA GLU A 188 31.11 -30.79 -9.11
C GLU A 188 30.45 -31.90 -8.23
N ASP A 189 29.24 -32.29 -8.66
CA ASP A 189 28.51 -33.56 -8.47
C ASP A 189 27.79 -33.89 -7.14
N ALA A 190 26.45 -33.86 -7.17
CA ALA A 190 25.59 -34.88 -6.57
C ALA A 190 24.15 -34.85 -7.14
N ASP A 191 23.78 -35.95 -7.81
CA ASP A 191 22.41 -36.34 -8.15
C ASP A 191 21.53 -36.54 -6.90
N GLY A 192 20.26 -36.14 -6.98
CA GLY A 192 19.20 -36.72 -6.13
C GLY A 192 18.18 -35.76 -5.52
N MET A 193 16.90 -36.06 -5.81
CA MET A 193 15.69 -35.74 -5.04
C MET A 193 15.18 -34.29 -4.96
N GLY A 194 13.99 -34.09 -5.55
CA GLY A 194 12.96 -33.26 -4.95
C GLY A 194 13.05 -31.76 -5.23
N GLY A 195 12.86 -31.36 -6.48
CA GLY A 195 12.58 -29.97 -6.82
C GLY A 195 11.27 -29.50 -6.18
N LYS A 196 11.33 -28.99 -4.94
CA LYS A 196 10.34 -28.04 -4.43
C LYS A 196 10.34 -26.88 -5.42
N GLY A 197 9.26 -26.73 -6.19
CA GLY A 197 9.09 -25.61 -7.10
C GLY A 197 9.33 -24.31 -6.32
N LYS A 198 10.33 -23.53 -6.71
CA LYS A 198 10.50 -22.17 -6.23
C LYS A 198 9.24 -21.40 -6.67
N GLY A 199 8.36 -21.09 -5.72
CA GLY A 199 7.19 -20.24 -5.96
C GLY A 199 7.62 -18.96 -6.66
N LYS A 200 6.85 -18.53 -7.67
CA LYS A 200 7.07 -17.22 -8.30
C LYS A 200 6.56 -16.18 -7.30
N GLY A 201 7.47 -15.54 -6.58
CA GLY A 201 7.11 -14.48 -5.62
C GLY A 201 6.31 -13.35 -6.28
N VAL A 202 5.61 -12.56 -5.46
CA VAL A 202 4.77 -11.44 -5.92
C VAL A 202 5.61 -10.39 -6.65
N GLU A 203 5.19 -10.01 -7.85
CA GLU A 203 5.77 -8.89 -8.58
C GLU A 203 5.29 -7.56 -7.98
N VAL A 204 6.20 -6.63 -7.69
CA VAL A 204 5.86 -5.29 -7.20
C VAL A 204 6.40 -4.25 -8.17
N ILE A 205 5.51 -3.36 -8.63
CA ILE A 205 5.82 -2.23 -9.50
C ILE A 205 5.41 -0.97 -8.75
N PHE A 206 6.33 0.00 -8.62
CA PHE A 206 6.03 1.27 -7.97
C PHE A 206 5.96 2.40 -9.00
N GLU A 207 4.77 2.97 -9.11
CA GLU A 207 4.34 4.03 -10.02
C GLU A 207 4.42 5.38 -9.28
N GLY A 208 5.65 5.86 -9.14
CA GLY A 208 5.97 7.08 -8.42
C GLY A 208 5.73 8.33 -9.25
N ILE A 209 4.86 9.22 -8.78
CA ILE A 209 4.57 10.51 -9.42
C ILE A 209 4.80 11.62 -8.41
N ASN A 210 5.72 12.53 -8.72
CA ASN A 210 6.05 13.67 -7.86
C ASN A 210 5.27 14.93 -8.23
N PRO A 211 5.18 15.89 -7.30
CA PRO A 211 4.75 17.24 -7.61
C PRO A 211 5.63 17.91 -8.67
N GLU A 212 5.04 18.84 -9.42
CA GLU A 212 5.70 19.60 -10.49
C GLU A 212 6.96 20.31 -10.02
N PHE A 213 6.99 20.80 -8.78
CA PHE A 213 8.18 21.46 -8.24
C PHE A 213 9.41 20.54 -8.09
N MET A 214 9.23 19.22 -8.20
CA MET A 214 10.32 18.24 -8.14
C MET A 214 10.75 17.73 -9.52
N ASP A 215 10.09 18.16 -10.59
CA ASP A 215 10.43 17.78 -11.97
C ASP A 215 11.33 18.86 -12.57
N GLU A 216 12.59 18.51 -12.88
CA GLU A 216 13.58 19.45 -13.44
C GLU A 216 13.16 20.04 -14.80
N GLU A 217 12.27 19.36 -15.52
CA GLU A 217 11.74 19.85 -16.80
C GLU A 217 10.51 20.75 -16.63
N SER A 218 9.93 20.80 -15.42
CA SER A 218 8.75 21.60 -15.14
C SER A 218 9.08 23.07 -14.96
N ARG A 219 8.13 23.94 -15.33
CA ARG A 219 8.21 25.38 -15.07
C ARG A 219 8.05 25.71 -13.59
N GLU A 220 7.49 24.80 -12.80
CA GLU A 220 7.29 24.96 -11.36
C GLU A 220 8.49 24.42 -10.55
N PHE A 221 9.54 23.92 -11.22
CA PHE A 221 10.70 23.33 -10.57
C PHE A 221 11.31 24.25 -9.51
N ASP A 222 11.49 23.71 -8.31
CA ASP A 222 12.10 24.38 -7.17
C ASP A 222 13.09 23.43 -6.51
N ARG A 223 14.39 23.73 -6.69
CA ARG A 223 15.48 22.91 -6.16
C ARG A 223 15.47 22.87 -4.64
N GLU A 224 15.31 24.01 -3.97
CA GLU A 224 15.39 24.11 -2.50
C GLU A 224 14.26 23.29 -1.87
N LYS A 225 13.05 23.45 -2.41
CA LYS A 225 11.88 22.70 -1.97
C LYS A 225 11.98 21.21 -2.26
N CYS A 226 12.58 20.83 -3.39
CA CYS A 226 12.87 19.44 -3.71
C CYS A 226 13.82 18.83 -2.67
N GLU A 227 14.93 19.53 -2.36
CA GLU A 227 15.90 19.11 -1.35
C GLU A 227 15.26 18.99 0.04
N ASP A 228 14.42 19.94 0.43
CA ASP A 228 13.67 19.92 1.69
C ASP A 228 12.68 18.75 1.77
N THR A 229 11.98 18.47 0.67
CA THR A 229 11.03 17.34 0.59
C THR A 229 11.77 16.01 0.72
N VAL A 230 12.87 15.84 -0.02
CA VAL A 230 13.70 14.63 0.05
C VAL A 230 14.31 14.46 1.44
N LYS A 231 14.86 15.54 2.03
CA LYS A 231 15.40 15.51 3.39
C LYS A 231 14.32 15.16 4.43
N GLY A 232 13.14 15.77 4.31
CA GLY A 232 12.00 15.47 5.18
C GLY A 232 11.58 14.01 5.11
N GLU A 233 11.52 13.43 3.91
CA GLU A 233 11.25 12.01 3.71
C GLU A 233 12.36 11.14 4.30
N ARG A 234 13.64 11.48 4.09
CA ARG A 234 14.78 10.74 4.64
C ARG A 234 14.79 10.71 6.16
N GLU A 235 14.51 11.82 6.81
CA GLU A 235 14.63 11.95 8.27
C GLU A 235 13.37 11.46 9.00
N ARG A 236 12.19 11.88 8.53
CA ARG A 236 10.90 11.73 9.24
C ARG A 236 9.93 10.77 8.56
N GLY A 237 10.22 10.36 7.34
CA GLY A 237 9.53 9.29 6.61
C GLY A 237 10.32 7.99 6.71
N TYR A 238 11.10 7.67 5.68
CA TYR A 238 12.01 6.53 5.60
C TYR A 238 12.82 6.31 6.87
N GLY A 239 13.44 7.36 7.44
CA GLY A 239 14.34 7.26 8.59
C GLY A 239 13.69 6.79 9.89
N GLU A 240 12.40 7.04 10.08
CA GLU A 240 11.64 6.50 11.22
C GLU A 240 11.27 5.04 11.00
N TRP A 241 10.77 4.73 9.80
CA TRP A 241 10.43 3.36 9.41
C TRP A 241 11.64 2.42 9.39
N LYS A 242 12.81 2.92 9.02
CA LYS A 242 14.07 2.16 9.09
C LYS A 242 14.40 1.71 10.52
N ARG A 243 13.96 2.47 11.54
CA ARG A 243 14.18 2.15 12.95
C ARG A 243 13.06 1.29 13.54
N ASP A 244 11.89 1.29 12.90
CA ASP A 244 10.66 0.64 13.36
C ASP A 244 9.90 0.08 12.15
N LEU A 245 10.41 -1.03 11.65
CA LEU A 245 10.01 -1.65 10.39
C LEU A 245 8.53 -2.08 10.34
N TRP A 246 7.95 -2.42 11.49
CA TRP A 246 6.54 -2.79 11.62
C TRP A 246 5.67 -1.62 12.11
N GLY A 247 6.27 -0.45 12.36
CA GLY A 247 5.55 0.72 12.87
C GLY A 247 4.92 0.52 14.24
N THR A 248 5.50 -0.32 15.09
CA THR A 248 4.95 -0.71 16.41
C THR A 248 5.56 0.11 17.55
N GLY A 249 6.64 0.83 17.27
CA GLY A 249 7.31 1.75 18.17
C GLY A 249 6.47 3.00 18.49
N SER A 250 6.82 3.65 19.59
CA SER A 250 6.04 4.78 20.15
C SER A 250 5.88 5.95 19.17
N VAL A 251 6.92 6.27 18.40
CA VAL A 251 6.90 7.42 17.47
C VAL A 251 5.84 7.24 16.38
N LEU A 252 5.86 6.10 15.68
CA LEU A 252 4.92 5.84 14.60
C LEU A 252 3.49 5.64 15.13
N ARG A 253 3.34 4.96 16.28
CA ARG A 253 2.03 4.86 16.95
C ARG A 253 1.44 6.22 17.34
N MET A 254 2.24 7.12 17.92
CA MET A 254 1.78 8.48 18.25
C MET A 254 1.35 9.23 16.99
N LYS A 255 2.08 9.09 15.87
CA LYS A 255 1.69 9.69 14.59
C LYS A 255 0.36 9.13 14.07
N ARG A 256 0.12 7.82 14.16
CA ARG A 256 -1.18 7.21 13.80
C ARG A 256 -2.30 7.68 14.71
N GLY A 257 -2.09 7.65 16.02
CA GLY A 257 -3.07 8.12 17.01
C GLY A 257 -3.44 9.60 16.79
N GLY A 258 -2.48 10.42 16.36
CA GLY A 258 -2.73 11.81 15.98
C GLY A 258 -3.63 11.99 14.74
N ARG A 259 -3.75 10.97 13.88
CA ARG A 259 -4.58 10.97 12.65
C ARG A 259 -5.92 10.29 12.84
N ASP A 260 -6.07 9.40 13.82
CA ASP A 260 -7.35 8.78 14.17
C ASP A 260 -8.24 9.78 14.94
N LYS A 261 -8.76 10.79 14.23
CA LYS A 261 -9.54 11.89 14.83
C LYS A 261 -10.97 11.50 15.20
N TRP A 262 -11.48 10.44 14.58
CA TRP A 262 -12.87 10.02 14.70
C TRP A 262 -13.03 8.75 15.53
N GLY A 263 -11.93 8.12 15.96
CA GLY A 263 -11.98 6.90 16.77
C GLY A 263 -12.75 5.80 16.06
N ILE A 264 -12.62 5.69 14.74
CA ILE A 264 -13.47 4.85 13.86
C ILE A 264 -13.47 3.38 14.31
N LYS A 265 -12.42 2.95 15.02
CA LYS A 265 -12.26 1.58 15.52
C LYS A 265 -12.51 1.40 17.02
N GLY A 266 -12.91 2.46 17.73
CA GLY A 266 -13.06 2.42 19.18
C GLY A 266 -11.79 1.92 19.88
N GLU A 267 -11.98 1.14 20.95
CA GLU A 267 -10.90 0.58 21.76
C GLU A 267 -10.14 -0.56 21.05
N GLU A 268 -10.70 -1.17 20.00
CA GLU A 268 -10.09 -2.34 19.33
C GLU A 268 -9.85 -2.09 17.84
N ARG A 269 -8.61 -1.76 17.51
CA ARG A 269 -8.18 -1.51 16.14
C ARG A 269 -7.81 -2.81 15.43
N LYS A 270 -8.83 -3.56 14.98
CA LYS A 270 -8.72 -4.86 14.30
C LYS A 270 -8.20 -4.76 12.87
N LEU A 271 -7.42 -5.75 12.43
CA LEU A 271 -7.19 -6.05 11.01
C LEU A 271 -8.19 -7.09 10.52
N PHE A 272 -8.57 -8.04 11.37
CA PHE A 272 -9.50 -9.13 11.08
C PHE A 272 -10.78 -9.05 11.92
N GLU A 273 -11.91 -9.38 11.30
CA GLU A 273 -13.22 -9.41 11.97
C GLU A 273 -13.39 -10.64 12.86
N SER A 274 -12.67 -11.72 12.55
CA SER A 274 -12.66 -12.94 13.35
C SER A 274 -11.34 -13.70 13.24
N GLU A 275 -11.06 -14.56 14.23
CA GLU A 275 -9.88 -15.42 14.20
C GLU A 275 -9.91 -16.39 13.02
N GLU A 276 -11.10 -16.86 12.61
CA GLU A 276 -11.24 -17.70 11.42
C GLU A 276 -10.86 -16.94 10.14
N GLU A 277 -11.15 -15.64 10.04
CA GLU A 277 -10.71 -14.80 8.94
C GLU A 277 -9.18 -14.67 8.94
N ARG A 278 -8.59 -14.35 10.10
CA ARG A 278 -7.15 -14.25 10.28
C ARG A 278 -6.44 -15.54 9.86
N VAL A 279 -6.90 -16.68 10.37
CA VAL A 279 -6.34 -18.01 10.03
C VAL A 279 -6.46 -18.30 8.54
N LYS A 280 -7.60 -18.00 7.91
CA LYS A 280 -7.79 -18.20 6.46
C LYS A 280 -6.86 -17.33 5.62
N SER A 281 -6.52 -16.14 6.09
CA SER A 281 -5.61 -15.24 5.39
C SER A 281 -4.17 -15.77 5.37
N GLY A 282 -3.78 -16.54 6.40
CA GLY A 282 -2.42 -17.00 6.60
C GLY A 282 -1.46 -15.92 7.12
N LEU A 283 -1.95 -14.74 7.51
CA LEU A 283 -1.16 -13.69 8.14
C LEU A 283 -0.94 -13.96 9.64
N SER A 284 0.29 -13.80 10.09
CA SER A 284 0.62 -13.67 11.52
C SER A 284 0.36 -12.23 11.96
N THR A 285 -0.43 -12.07 13.01
CA THR A 285 -0.71 -10.78 13.64
C THR A 285 -0.48 -10.85 15.15
N ARG A 286 -0.30 -9.67 15.75
CA ARG A 286 -0.19 -9.51 17.20
C ARG A 286 -1.04 -8.33 17.67
N TRP A 287 -1.64 -8.49 18.84
CA TRP A 287 -2.27 -7.39 19.57
C TRP A 287 -1.23 -6.58 20.36
N LEU A 288 -1.28 -5.26 20.18
CA LEU A 288 -0.43 -4.29 20.86
C LEU A 288 -1.30 -3.32 21.66
N GLU A 289 -0.93 -3.09 22.91
CA GLU A 289 -1.58 -2.09 23.77
C GLU A 289 -1.02 -0.69 23.46
N GLU A 290 -1.89 0.27 23.14
CA GLU A 290 -1.51 1.63 22.75
C GLU A 290 -1.71 2.67 23.87
N GLY A 291 -2.37 2.28 24.97
CA GLY A 291 -2.69 3.12 26.13
C GLY A 291 -4.20 3.40 26.24
N GLU A 292 -4.68 3.83 27.42
CA GLU A 292 -6.09 4.19 27.66
C GLU A 292 -7.12 3.10 27.29
N GLY A 293 -6.73 1.82 27.37
CA GLY A 293 -7.59 0.69 27.00
C GLY A 293 -7.67 0.41 25.50
N VAL A 294 -6.96 1.19 24.67
CA VAL A 294 -6.89 0.99 23.22
C VAL A 294 -5.85 -0.08 22.88
N ARG A 295 -6.26 -1.07 22.09
CA ARG A 295 -5.39 -2.10 21.52
C ARG A 295 -5.51 -2.17 20.00
N ARG A 296 -4.41 -2.52 19.34
CA ARG A 296 -4.31 -2.62 17.88
C ARG A 296 -3.77 -3.95 17.44
N GLU A 297 -4.38 -4.53 16.41
CA GLU A 297 -3.85 -5.69 15.73
C GLU A 297 -2.88 -5.24 14.62
N GLU A 298 -1.66 -5.76 14.62
CA GLU A 298 -0.63 -5.43 13.64
C GLU A 298 -0.08 -6.69 12.98
N VAL A 299 0.27 -6.62 11.69
CA VAL A 299 0.99 -7.69 10.99
C VAL A 299 2.42 -7.72 11.50
N ILE A 300 2.85 -8.86 12.02
CA ILE A 300 4.22 -9.07 12.49
C ILE A 300 4.70 -10.41 11.95
N LYS A 301 5.98 -10.47 11.58
CA LYS A 301 6.63 -11.74 11.26
C LYS A 301 7.10 -12.38 12.56
N ASP A 302 6.69 -13.62 12.82
CA ASP A 302 7.11 -14.37 13.99
C ASP A 302 8.64 -14.52 14.02
N GLY A 303 9.24 -14.12 15.15
CA GLY A 303 10.68 -14.07 15.35
C GLY A 303 11.04 -13.13 16.50
N GLU A 304 10.77 -13.53 17.75
CA GLU A 304 11.38 -12.86 18.90
C GLU A 304 12.90 -12.86 18.73
N GLY A 305 13.50 -11.67 18.59
CA GLY A 305 14.95 -11.50 18.58
C GLY A 305 15.67 -11.70 17.24
N VAL A 306 14.97 -11.72 16.10
CA VAL A 306 15.64 -11.80 14.78
C VAL A 306 16.34 -10.48 14.48
N ARG A 307 17.66 -10.53 14.25
CA ARG A 307 18.48 -9.33 14.03
C ARG A 307 18.14 -8.69 12.68
N ARG A 308 18.35 -7.37 12.58
CA ARG A 308 18.10 -6.50 11.40
C ARG A 308 18.56 -7.09 10.05
N GLU A 309 19.59 -7.92 10.05
CA GLU A 309 20.22 -8.49 8.86
C GLU A 309 19.63 -9.86 8.45
N GLU A 310 18.95 -10.55 9.36
CA GLU A 310 18.35 -11.87 9.13
C GLU A 310 16.92 -11.75 8.58
N VAL A 311 16.14 -10.75 9.00
CA VAL A 311 14.75 -10.55 8.53
C VAL A 311 14.67 -10.27 7.02
N ILE A 312 15.66 -9.53 6.49
CA ILE A 312 15.74 -9.15 5.07
C ILE A 312 16.33 -10.28 4.22
N LYS A 313 17.17 -11.15 4.80
CA LYS A 313 17.80 -12.29 4.09
C LYS A 313 16.93 -13.54 4.09
N GLU A 314 16.20 -13.80 5.16
CA GLU A 314 15.29 -14.93 5.25
C GLU A 314 13.86 -14.40 5.13
N GLY A 315 13.34 -14.27 3.91
CA GLY A 315 11.93 -13.94 3.70
C GLY A 315 11.04 -14.87 4.53
N GLY A 316 10.29 -14.32 5.49
CA GLY A 316 9.31 -15.14 6.21
C GLY A 316 8.31 -15.69 5.22
N VAL A 317 7.81 -16.90 5.45
CA VAL A 317 6.77 -17.48 4.59
C VAL A 317 5.46 -16.75 4.90
N LEU A 318 5.32 -15.56 4.33
CA LEU A 318 4.06 -14.84 4.26
C LEU A 318 3.21 -15.46 3.14
N PRO A 319 1.88 -15.42 3.25
CA PRO A 319 1.00 -16.32 2.50
C PRO A 319 1.03 -16.12 0.98
N TRP A 320 1.66 -15.04 0.51
CA TRP A 320 1.88 -14.72 -0.90
C TRP A 320 3.21 -15.23 -1.48
N ASN A 321 4.04 -15.92 -0.70
CA ASN A 321 5.32 -16.52 -1.16
C ASN A 321 5.17 -17.96 -1.70
N CYS A 322 3.97 -18.35 -2.15
CA CYS A 322 3.64 -19.72 -2.60
C CYS A 322 4.05 -20.01 -4.06
#